data_AF-A0A6N2MIC5-F1
#
_entry.id   AF-A0A6N2MIC5-F1
#
_cell.length_a   1.000
_cell.length_b   1.000
_cell.length_c   1.000
_cell.angle_alpha   90.00
_cell.angle_beta   90.00
_cell.angle_gamma   90.00
#
_symmetry.space_group_name_H-M   'P 1'
#
loop_
_entity.id
_entity.type
_entity.pdbx_description
1 polymer ?
#
loop_
_entity_poly.entity_id
_entity_poly.type
_entity_poly.pdbx_seq_one_letter_code
_entity_poly.pdbx_strand_id
1 'polypeptide(L)'
;MTYLVVPELDKKSYWQDSSNFSDVFNEDHFINALANDVKVIKKLPEEMGGAPIAIKYFKSWSGMDYYQEEISSMWADYKVIQAGKTDSRLANNNLPADIQKLRCRACYEALCFAPQIEAMGKLLVDRMRSYGTYIALHLRYEKDILAFTGCTHGLSSAEADELKKIRHK
;
A
#
# COMPACT_ATOMS: atom_id res chain seq x y z
N MET A 1 17.23 17.38 -3.36
CA MET A 1 16.02 17.21 -2.54
C MET A 1 15.18 16.13 -3.19
N THR A 2 14.70 15.15 -2.41
CA THR A 2 13.95 13.99 -2.92
C THR A 2 12.46 14.20 -2.72
N TYR A 3 11.66 13.77 -3.69
CA TYR A 3 10.20 13.89 -3.67
C TYR A 3 9.56 12.50 -3.77
N LEU A 4 8.44 12.32 -3.06
CA LEU A 4 7.53 11.22 -3.30
C LEU A 4 6.49 11.69 -4.31
N VAL A 5 6.33 10.97 -5.42
CA VAL A 5 5.19 11.18 -6.31
C VAL A 5 3.99 10.42 -5.75
N VAL A 6 2.80 11.04 -5.77
CA VAL A 6 1.56 10.37 -5.35
C VAL A 6 1.45 8.99 -6.05
N PRO A 7 1.21 7.90 -5.31
CA PRO A 7 1.22 6.56 -5.89
C PRO A 7 0.13 6.36 -6.95
N GLU A 8 0.48 5.65 -8.01
CA GLU A 8 -0.51 5.11 -8.94
C GLU A 8 -1.04 3.77 -8.40
N LEU A 9 -2.37 3.63 -8.35
CA LEU A 9 -3.01 2.37 -7.96
C LEU A 9 -2.91 1.36 -9.11
N ASP A 10 -2.62 0.11 -8.77
CA ASP A 10 -2.58 -0.98 -9.76
C ASP A 10 -4.00 -1.37 -10.21
N LYS A 11 -4.29 -1.14 -11.49
CA LYS A 11 -5.60 -1.36 -12.12
C LYS A 11 -5.72 -2.71 -12.85
N LYS A 12 -4.64 -3.51 -12.85
CA LYS A 12 -4.51 -4.67 -13.74
C LYS A 12 -4.20 -5.97 -13.02
N SER A 13 -3.44 -5.94 -11.94
CA SER A 13 -2.94 -7.19 -11.34
C SER A 13 -3.99 -7.97 -10.55
N TYR A 14 -4.97 -7.30 -9.93
CA TYR A 14 -5.95 -7.96 -9.06
C TYR A 14 -7.35 -7.38 -9.21
N TRP A 15 -7.48 -6.08 -8.95
CA TRP A 15 -8.76 -5.38 -9.06
C TRP A 15 -8.86 -4.74 -10.43
N GLN A 16 -9.93 -5.04 -11.17
CA GLN A 16 -10.28 -4.34 -12.42
C GLN A 16 -10.94 -2.99 -12.10
N ASP A 17 -10.32 -2.24 -11.21
CA ASP A 17 -10.80 -0.95 -10.74
C ASP A 17 -10.04 0.17 -11.46
N SER A 18 -10.79 1.17 -11.94
CA SER A 18 -10.21 2.28 -12.72
C SER A 18 -9.90 3.52 -11.89
N SER A 19 -10.19 3.50 -10.59
CA SER A 19 -9.99 4.59 -9.64
C SER A 19 -8.53 5.01 -9.58
N ASN A 20 -8.32 6.30 -9.43
CA ASN A 20 -7.04 6.90 -9.12
C ASN A 20 -6.87 7.04 -7.60
N PHE A 21 -5.69 7.48 -7.17
CA PHE A 21 -5.42 7.70 -5.75
C PHE A 21 -6.43 8.65 -5.10
N SER A 22 -6.76 9.76 -5.78
CA SER A 22 -7.70 10.78 -5.29
C SER A 22 -9.17 10.36 -5.28
N ASP A 23 -9.52 9.32 -6.05
CA ASP A 23 -10.87 8.75 -6.04
C ASP A 23 -11.11 7.94 -4.75
N VAL A 24 -10.04 7.37 -4.18
CA VAL A 24 -10.06 6.51 -2.99
C VAL A 24 -9.63 7.26 -1.72
N PHE A 25 -8.61 8.09 -1.80
CA PHE A 25 -7.99 8.79 -0.68
C PHE A 25 -8.07 10.30 -0.82
N ASN A 26 -8.08 11.01 0.29
CA ASN A 26 -7.95 12.45 0.32
C ASN A 26 -6.50 12.86 -0.01
N GLU A 27 -6.22 13.08 -1.29
CA GLU A 27 -4.88 13.40 -1.82
C GLU A 27 -4.25 14.64 -1.16
N ASP A 28 -5.02 15.72 -1.00
CA ASP A 28 -4.50 16.95 -0.41
C ASP A 28 -4.17 16.76 1.07
N HIS A 29 -5.00 16.03 1.82
CA HIS A 29 -4.70 15.65 3.20
C HIS A 29 -3.45 14.77 3.28
N PHE A 30 -3.30 13.78 2.39
CA PHE A 30 -2.12 12.93 2.34
C PHE A 30 -0.82 13.74 2.14
N ILE A 31 -0.83 14.70 1.22
CA ILE A 31 0.31 15.59 0.96
C ILE A 31 0.61 16.46 2.19
N ASN A 32 -0.42 17.08 2.77
CA ASN A 32 -0.25 18.01 3.90
C ASN A 32 0.19 17.30 5.19
N ALA A 33 -0.38 16.13 5.48
CA ALA A 33 -0.07 15.34 6.67
C ALA A 33 1.40 14.86 6.69
N LEU A 34 2.02 14.67 5.52
CA LEU A 34 3.42 14.23 5.40
C LEU A 34 4.41 15.37 5.15
N ALA A 35 3.95 16.63 5.03
CA ALA A 35 4.78 17.75 4.56
C ALA A 35 6.04 18.02 5.39
N ASN A 36 6.03 17.65 6.68
CA ASN A 36 7.17 17.80 7.59
C ASN A 36 8.18 16.64 7.52
N ASP A 37 7.82 15.51 6.91
CA ASP A 37 8.66 14.31 6.82
C ASP A 37 9.15 14.05 5.39
N VAL A 38 8.23 14.16 4.41
CA VAL A 38 8.49 13.86 3.01
C VAL A 38 7.76 14.87 2.13
N LYS A 39 8.46 15.45 1.15
CA LYS A 39 7.82 16.30 0.14
C LYS A 39 7.08 15.44 -0.87
N VAL A 40 5.75 15.53 -0.88
CA VAL A 40 4.91 14.80 -1.82
C VAL A 40 4.49 15.72 -2.96
N ILE A 41 4.56 15.23 -4.20
CA ILE A 41 4.10 15.93 -5.41
C ILE A 41 3.07 15.08 -6.16
N LYS A 42 2.06 15.72 -6.74
CA LYS A 42 0.95 15.02 -7.41
C LYS A 42 1.38 14.25 -8.66
N LYS A 43 2.33 14.82 -9.40
CA LYS A 43 2.84 14.25 -10.65
C LYS A 43 4.33 14.50 -10.76
N LEU A 44 4.99 13.64 -11.52
CA LEU A 44 6.38 13.86 -11.90
C LEU A 44 6.47 15.17 -12.74
N PRO A 45 7.42 16.08 -12.46
CA PRO A 45 7.58 17.30 -13.23
C PRO A 45 7.89 17.00 -14.71
N GLU A 46 7.31 17.77 -15.63
CA GLU A 46 7.51 17.56 -17.08
C GLU A 46 8.97 17.66 -17.51
N GLU A 47 9.76 18.47 -16.82
CA GLU A 47 11.21 18.61 -16.99
C GLU A 47 11.97 17.28 -16.80
N MET A 48 11.36 16.31 -16.10
CA MET A 48 11.90 14.97 -15.92
C MET A 48 11.44 13.97 -17.00
N GLY A 49 10.72 14.42 -18.03
CA GLY A 49 10.12 13.59 -19.10
C GLY A 49 11.10 12.80 -20.00
N GLY A 50 12.40 12.89 -19.75
CA GLY A 50 13.44 12.06 -20.38
C GLY A 50 14.52 11.59 -19.40
N ALA A 51 14.28 11.77 -18.10
CA ALA A 51 15.25 11.42 -17.08
C ALA A 51 15.35 9.89 -16.93
N PRO A 52 16.53 9.33 -16.61
CA PRO A 52 16.66 7.90 -16.42
C PRO A 52 15.76 7.39 -15.29
N ILE A 53 14.88 6.44 -15.62
CA ILE A 53 13.93 5.80 -14.69
C ILE A 53 14.39 4.37 -14.42
N ALA A 54 14.53 4.01 -13.15
CA ALA A 54 14.66 2.62 -12.74
C ALA A 54 13.32 2.09 -12.23
N ILE A 55 12.86 0.96 -12.78
CA ILE A 55 11.77 0.20 -12.19
C ILE A 55 12.37 -0.85 -11.25
N LYS A 56 12.05 -0.77 -9.96
CA LYS A 56 12.60 -1.66 -8.93
C LYS A 56 11.49 -2.36 -8.17
N TYR A 57 11.57 -3.69 -8.12
CA TYR A 57 10.79 -4.50 -7.20
C TYR A 57 11.58 -4.59 -5.89
N PHE A 58 11.03 -4.02 -4.82
CA PHE A 58 11.72 -4.02 -3.53
C PHE A 58 11.72 -5.42 -2.91
N LYS A 59 12.77 -5.71 -2.15
CA LYS A 59 12.87 -6.97 -1.40
C LYS A 59 11.96 -6.87 -0.16
N SER A 60 11.07 -7.83 0.02
CA SER A 60 10.21 -7.91 1.20
C SER A 60 11.03 -8.19 2.47
N TRP A 61 10.59 -7.62 3.58
CA TRP A 61 11.23 -7.73 4.90
C TRP A 61 12.65 -7.17 4.98
N SER A 62 13.04 -6.33 4.02
CA SER A 62 14.34 -5.68 4.02
C SER A 62 14.49 -4.66 5.15
N GLY A 63 15.68 -4.64 5.75
CA GLY A 63 16.08 -3.66 6.76
C GLY A 63 16.47 -2.31 6.15
N MET A 64 16.90 -1.39 7.01
CA MET A 64 17.34 -0.05 6.58
C MET A 64 18.58 -0.07 5.67
N ASP A 65 19.47 -1.04 5.90
CA ASP A 65 20.68 -1.31 5.13
C ASP A 65 20.38 -1.46 3.63
N TYR A 66 19.36 -2.24 3.28
CA TYR A 66 18.91 -2.40 1.89
C TYR A 66 18.56 -1.06 1.24
N TYR A 67 17.84 -0.19 1.93
CA TYR A 67 17.44 1.10 1.37
C TYR A 67 18.59 2.11 1.36
N GLN A 68 19.44 2.09 2.38
CA GLN A 68 20.58 3.01 2.53
C GLN A 68 21.75 2.66 1.61
N GLU A 69 21.92 1.39 1.27
CA GLU A 69 23.04 0.94 0.44
C GLU A 69 22.58 0.60 -0.97
N GLU A 70 21.63 -0.34 -1.13
CA GLU A 70 21.20 -0.79 -2.46
C GLU A 70 20.32 0.27 -3.16
N ILE A 71 19.27 0.77 -2.50
CA ILE A 71 18.36 1.73 -3.17
C ILE A 71 19.01 3.10 -3.30
N SER A 72 19.76 3.55 -2.29
CA SER A 72 20.37 4.88 -2.34
C SER A 72 21.50 5.00 -3.35
N SER A 73 22.25 3.91 -3.62
CA SER A 73 23.27 3.92 -4.67
C SER A 73 22.69 4.14 -6.07
N MET A 74 21.43 3.76 -6.31
CA MET A 74 20.76 3.96 -7.60
C MET A 74 20.59 5.44 -7.97
N TRP A 75 20.61 6.38 -7.00
CA TRP A 75 20.51 7.81 -7.30
C TRP A 75 21.70 8.37 -8.08
N ALA A 76 22.81 7.63 -8.18
CA ALA A 76 23.95 7.98 -9.03
C ALA A 76 23.58 7.93 -10.52
N ASP A 77 22.80 6.92 -10.93
CA ASP A 77 22.50 6.63 -12.34
C ASP A 77 21.08 7.04 -12.73
N TYR A 78 20.16 7.09 -11.75
CA TYR A 78 18.74 7.31 -11.98
C TYR A 78 18.22 8.57 -11.30
N LYS A 79 17.28 9.24 -11.95
CA LYS A 79 16.58 10.42 -11.41
C LYS A 79 15.20 10.08 -10.87
N VAL A 80 14.63 8.97 -11.35
CA VAL A 80 13.35 8.46 -10.88
C VAL A 80 13.51 6.98 -10.54
N ILE A 81 13.07 6.59 -9.35
CA ILE A 81 12.97 5.19 -8.93
C ILE A 81 11.49 4.88 -8.78
N GLN A 82 10.95 4.11 -9.73
CA GLN A 82 9.59 3.60 -9.67
C GLN A 82 9.60 2.27 -8.93
N ALA A 83 9.01 2.25 -7.75
CA ALA A 83 8.83 1.03 -6.99
C ALA A 83 7.68 0.21 -7.62
N GLY A 84 8.03 -0.89 -8.30
CA GLY A 84 7.08 -1.74 -9.01
C GLY A 84 6.42 -2.75 -8.09
N LYS A 85 5.09 -2.90 -8.19
CA LYS A 85 4.28 -3.86 -7.41
C LYS A 85 4.65 -3.89 -5.92
N THR A 86 4.58 -2.75 -5.25
CA THR A 86 5.00 -2.61 -3.85
C THR A 86 4.00 -3.21 -2.87
N ASP A 87 3.87 -4.53 -2.86
CA ASP A 87 3.39 -5.29 -1.71
C ASP A 87 4.55 -5.60 -0.72
N SER A 88 5.77 -5.26 -1.11
CA SER A 88 6.99 -5.50 -0.35
C SER A 88 7.04 -4.64 0.91
N ARG A 89 7.11 -5.31 2.06
CA ARG A 89 7.06 -4.65 3.38
C ARG A 89 8.47 -4.32 3.85
N LEU A 90 8.70 -3.07 4.27
CA LEU A 90 9.85 -2.71 5.10
C LEU A 90 9.81 -3.58 6.37
N ALA A 91 10.97 -4.05 6.85
CA ALA A 91 11.06 -4.89 8.05
C ALA A 91 10.26 -4.30 9.23
N ASN A 92 9.62 -5.15 10.03
CA ASN A 92 8.82 -4.67 11.18
C ASN A 92 9.67 -4.34 12.40
N ASN A 93 10.74 -5.11 12.62
CA ASN A 93 11.55 -5.02 13.82
C ASN A 93 12.82 -4.20 13.55
N ASN A 94 13.42 -3.66 14.61
CA ASN A 94 14.73 -2.98 14.59
C ASN A 94 14.80 -1.75 13.67
N LEU A 95 13.66 -1.11 13.39
CA LEU A 95 13.67 0.19 12.72
C LEU A 95 13.93 1.33 13.71
N PRO A 96 14.65 2.37 13.28
CA PRO A 96 14.76 3.63 14.03
C PRO A 96 13.39 4.21 14.40
N ALA A 97 13.32 4.89 15.55
CA ALA A 97 12.06 5.38 16.11
C ALA A 97 11.37 6.44 15.23
N ASP A 98 12.13 7.27 14.54
CA ASP A 98 11.66 8.24 13.56
C ASP A 98 11.01 7.56 12.34
N ILE A 99 11.62 6.48 11.83
CA ILE A 99 11.04 5.69 10.73
C ILE A 99 9.74 5.00 11.16
N GLN A 100 9.68 4.47 12.38
CA GLN A 100 8.43 3.90 12.91
C GLN A 100 7.34 4.96 13.08
N LYS A 101 7.69 6.16 13.55
CA LYS A 101 6.74 7.28 13.66
C LYS A 101 6.21 7.69 12.28
N LEU A 102 7.08 7.82 11.29
CA LEU A 102 6.69 8.12 9.91
C LEU A 102 5.77 7.03 9.34
N ARG A 103 6.11 5.75 9.55
CA ARG A 103 5.24 4.64 9.15
C ARG A 103 3.85 4.75 9.77
N CYS A 104 3.77 5.00 11.09
CA CYS A 104 2.50 5.16 11.77
C CYS A 104 1.70 6.35 11.22
N ARG A 105 2.36 7.51 11.02
CA ARG A 105 1.72 8.69 10.43
C ARG A 105 1.20 8.39 9.03
N ALA A 106 2.01 7.79 8.16
CA ALA A 106 1.61 7.46 6.81
C ALA A 106 0.39 6.50 6.79
N CYS A 107 0.41 5.45 7.60
CA CYS A 107 -0.63 4.41 7.60
C CYS A 107 -1.93 4.81 8.32
N TYR A 108 -1.86 5.60 9.39
CA TYR A 108 -3.01 5.85 10.26
C TYR A 108 -3.48 7.31 10.27
N GLU A 109 -2.68 8.24 9.79
CA GLU A 109 -3.01 9.68 9.80
C GLU A 109 -3.09 10.26 8.38
N ALA A 110 -2.13 9.97 7.50
CA ALA A 110 -2.07 10.55 6.16
C ALA A 110 -3.01 9.86 5.16
N LEU A 111 -3.13 8.53 5.24
CA LEU A 111 -4.04 7.76 4.40
C LEU A 111 -5.47 7.79 4.94
N CYS A 112 -6.18 8.88 4.65
CA CYS A 112 -7.62 9.01 4.90
C CYS A 112 -8.40 8.80 3.60
N PHE A 113 -9.58 8.18 3.70
CA PHE A 113 -10.44 8.00 2.53
C PHE A 113 -10.90 9.36 1.98
N ALA A 114 -11.23 9.39 0.70
CA ALA A 114 -11.80 10.58 0.07
C ALA A 114 -13.11 10.97 0.79
N PRO A 115 -13.42 12.28 0.93
CA PRO A 115 -14.55 12.75 1.74
C PRO A 115 -15.89 12.08 1.43
N GLN A 116 -16.15 11.78 0.15
CA GLN A 116 -17.36 11.08 -0.29
C GLN A 116 -17.46 9.64 0.24
N ILE A 117 -16.33 8.93 0.35
CA ILE A 117 -16.27 7.56 0.87
C ILE A 117 -16.47 7.59 2.39
N GLU A 118 -15.81 8.52 3.09
CA GLU A 118 -16.00 8.69 4.54
C GLU A 118 -17.45 9.07 4.88
N ALA A 119 -18.04 10.00 4.13
CA ALA A 119 -19.43 10.40 4.32
C ALA A 119 -20.40 9.23 4.11
N MET A 120 -20.18 8.42 3.07
CA MET A 120 -20.96 7.21 2.83
C MET A 120 -20.78 6.19 3.97
N GLY A 121 -19.55 5.93 4.40
CA GLY A 121 -19.26 5.02 5.51
C GLY A 121 -19.92 5.47 6.81
N LYS A 122 -19.86 6.76 7.13
CA LYS A 122 -20.52 7.34 8.30
C LYS A 122 -22.04 7.20 8.22
N LEU A 123 -22.63 7.49 7.06
CA LEU A 123 -24.08 7.32 6.84
C LEU A 123 -24.53 5.87 7.09
N LEU A 124 -23.76 4.89 6.60
CA LEU A 124 -24.04 3.47 6.83
C LEU A 124 -23.96 3.13 8.33
N VAL A 125 -22.90 3.58 9.01
CA VAL A 125 -22.73 3.36 10.45
C VAL A 125 -23.87 3.98 11.25
N ASP A 126 -24.23 5.22 10.96
CA ASP A 126 -25.30 5.94 11.66
C ASP A 126 -26.65 5.23 11.45
N ARG A 127 -26.92 4.76 10.23
CA ARG A 127 -28.11 3.94 9.94
C ARG A 127 -28.10 2.64 10.72
N MET A 128 -27.01 1.88 10.73
CA MET A 128 -26.94 0.62 11.47
C MET A 128 -27.16 0.84 12.97
N ARG A 129 -26.56 1.88 13.55
CA ARG A 129 -26.74 2.26 14.96
C ARG A 129 -28.19 2.63 15.30
N SER A 130 -28.93 3.21 14.35
CA SER A 130 -30.34 3.54 14.57
C SER A 130 -31.23 2.31 14.77
N TYR A 131 -30.81 1.13 14.30
CA TYR A 131 -31.48 -0.15 14.55
C TYR A 131 -30.98 -0.89 15.79
N GLY A 132 -29.96 -0.38 16.48
CA GLY A 132 -29.37 -0.95 17.68
C GLY A 132 -27.87 -1.26 17.54
N THR A 133 -27.35 -2.02 18.50
CA THR A 133 -25.96 -2.48 18.47
C THR A 133 -25.75 -3.50 17.37
N TYR A 134 -24.64 -3.39 16.65
CA TYR A 134 -24.28 -4.31 15.57
C TYR A 134 -22.83 -4.75 15.69
N ILE A 135 -22.50 -5.86 15.02
CA ILE A 135 -21.14 -6.38 14.86
C ILE A 135 -20.77 -6.26 13.38
N ALA A 136 -19.60 -5.72 13.09
CA ALA A 136 -19.02 -5.74 11.75
C ALA A 136 -17.96 -6.84 11.67
N LEU A 137 -18.09 -7.73 10.69
CA LEU A 137 -17.17 -8.83 10.47
C LEU A 137 -16.60 -8.73 9.06
N HIS A 138 -15.29 -8.49 8.95
CA HIS A 138 -14.59 -8.52 7.67
C HIS A 138 -14.07 -9.94 7.43
N LEU A 139 -14.71 -10.62 6.47
CA LEU A 139 -14.33 -11.97 6.07
C LEU A 139 -13.61 -11.91 4.74
N ARG A 140 -12.38 -12.41 4.71
CA ARG A 140 -11.52 -12.42 3.53
C ARG A 140 -11.27 -13.87 3.13
N TYR A 141 -11.83 -14.29 2.00
CA TYR A 141 -11.87 -15.69 1.53
C TYR A 141 -11.17 -15.90 0.19
N GLU A 142 -10.42 -14.91 -0.28
CA GLU A 142 -9.67 -15.01 -1.52
C GLU A 142 -8.64 -16.14 -1.45
N LYS A 143 -8.38 -16.80 -2.59
CA LYS A 143 -7.55 -18.01 -2.67
C LYS A 143 -6.14 -17.80 -2.09
N ASP A 144 -5.58 -16.60 -2.22
CA ASP A 144 -4.28 -16.24 -1.65
C ASP A 144 -4.30 -16.25 -0.11
N ILE A 145 -5.38 -15.75 0.50
CA ILE A 145 -5.55 -15.75 1.96
C ILE A 145 -5.79 -17.16 2.48
N LEU A 146 -6.62 -17.95 1.80
CA LEU A 146 -6.82 -19.35 2.16
C LEU A 146 -5.52 -20.15 2.07
N ALA A 147 -4.77 -19.99 0.98
CA ALA A 147 -3.47 -20.62 0.80
C ALA A 147 -2.47 -20.21 1.88
N PHE A 148 -2.43 -18.92 2.24
CA PHE A 148 -1.55 -18.40 3.28
C PHE A 148 -1.85 -18.98 4.68
N THR A 149 -3.13 -19.08 5.06
CA THR A 149 -3.52 -19.63 6.37
C THR A 149 -3.24 -21.13 6.48
N GLY A 150 -3.13 -21.84 5.36
CA GLY A 150 -2.96 -23.30 5.33
C GLY A 150 -4.20 -24.07 5.81
N CYS A 151 -5.36 -23.41 5.92
CA CYS A 151 -6.59 -24.05 6.31
C CYS A 151 -7.11 -24.94 5.16
N THR A 152 -7.32 -26.22 5.44
CA THR A 152 -7.91 -27.19 4.50
C THR A 152 -9.27 -27.72 4.95
N HIS A 153 -9.84 -27.14 6.01
CA HIS A 153 -11.12 -27.58 6.55
C HIS A 153 -12.24 -27.38 5.52
N GLY A 154 -12.98 -28.45 5.23
CA GLY A 154 -14.07 -28.43 4.25
C GLY A 154 -13.62 -28.48 2.79
N LEU A 155 -12.32 -28.55 2.51
CA LEU A 155 -11.80 -28.69 1.14
C LEU A 155 -11.70 -30.16 0.72
N SER A 156 -11.90 -30.41 -0.57
CA SER A 156 -11.50 -31.67 -1.20
C SER A 156 -9.98 -31.78 -1.29
N SER A 157 -9.47 -33.00 -1.51
CA SER A 157 -8.02 -33.23 -1.70
C SER A 157 -7.45 -32.40 -2.87
N ALA A 158 -8.22 -32.25 -3.95
CA ALA A 158 -7.79 -31.47 -5.11
C ALA A 158 -7.67 -29.97 -4.79
N GLU A 159 -8.63 -29.40 -4.06
CA GLU A 159 -8.60 -27.99 -3.62
C GLU A 159 -7.47 -27.75 -2.60
N ALA A 160 -7.25 -28.68 -1.67
CA ALA A 160 -6.14 -28.60 -0.72
C ALA A 160 -4.78 -28.61 -1.43
N ASP A 161 -4.62 -29.44 -2.47
CA ASP A 161 -3.41 -29.48 -3.29
C ASP A 161 -3.24 -28.20 -4.13
N GLU A 162 -4.33 -27.60 -4.63
CA GLU A 162 -4.29 -26.30 -5.31
C GLU A 162 -3.77 -25.20 -4.38
N LEU A 163 -4.34 -25.07 -3.18
CA LEU A 163 -3.89 -24.06 -2.21
C LEU A 163 -2.45 -24.31 -1.75
N LYS A 164 -2.04 -25.57 -1.60
CA LYS A 164 -0.64 -25.91 -1.28
C LYS A 164 0.32 -25.43 -2.37
N LYS A 165 -0.05 -25.53 -3.65
CA LYS A 165 0.76 -25.01 -4.77
C LYS A 165 0.83 -23.49 -4.75
N ILE A 166 -0.26 -22.80 -4.43
CA ILE A 166 -0.31 -21.33 -4.34
C ILE A 166 0.61 -20.82 -3.21
N ARG A 167 0.60 -21.47 -2.05
CA ARG A 167 1.42 -21.07 -0.89
C ARG A 167 2.93 -21.12 -1.14
N HIS A 168 3.38 -22.02 -2.01
CA HIS A 168 4.79 -22.26 -2.30
C HIS A 168 5.28 -21.63 -3.61
N LYS A 169 4.46 -20.75 -4.23
CA LYS A 169 4.86 -19.89 -5.34
C LYS A 169 5.49 -18.59 -4.83
#